data_AF-A0A536KPG2-F1
#
_entry.id   AF-A0A536KPG2-F1
#
_cell.length_a   1.000
_cell.length_b   1.000
_cell.length_c   1.000
_cell.angle_alpha   90.00
_cell.angle_beta   90.00
_cell.angle_gamma   90.00
#
_symmetry.space_group_name_H-M   'P 1'
#
loop_
_entity.id
_entity.type
_entity.pdbx_description
1 polymer ?
#
loop_
_entity_poly.entity_id
_entity_poly.type
_entity_poly.pdbx_seq_one_letter_code
_entity_poly.pdbx_strand_id
1 'polypeptide(L)'
;CQGGSTITQQLVKDLYLGGSDRGYDKLEDLALALKVERVLTKRQIMADYLSEITTGLGRRGVTAAACAFFRAPLQGLSIGQYALLAGVTQAPSNYDPTVNPEAARERRSQVLAAMQADGYVTAAQAQAANAEPVLDRGLGRPGC
;
A
#
# COMPACT_ATOMS: atom_id res chain seq x y z
N CYS A 1 -5.36 -23.56 0.12
CA CYS A 1 -3.98 -23.06 0.19
C CYS A 1 -3.52 -22.60 -1.20
N GLN A 2 -3.78 -21.34 -1.57
CA GLN A 2 -3.30 -20.73 -2.82
C GLN A 2 -3.06 -19.26 -2.52
N GLY A 3 -1.89 -18.70 -2.85
CA GLY A 3 -1.71 -17.24 -2.82
C GLY A 3 -0.32 -16.74 -2.43
N GLY A 4 0.50 -17.54 -1.72
CA GLY A 4 1.77 -17.06 -1.18
C GLY A 4 2.90 -16.83 -2.19
N SER A 5 2.79 -17.40 -3.40
CA SER A 5 3.75 -17.18 -4.51
C SER A 5 3.16 -16.29 -5.60
N THR A 6 1.83 -16.20 -5.70
CA THR A 6 1.15 -15.44 -6.75
C THR A 6 1.29 -13.93 -6.53
N ILE A 7 1.19 -13.47 -5.27
CA ILE A 7 1.38 -12.04 -4.95
C ILE A 7 2.83 -11.62 -5.23
N THR A 8 3.83 -12.40 -4.82
CA THR A 8 5.25 -12.05 -5.05
C THR A 8 5.61 -12.06 -6.54
N GLN A 9 5.10 -13.04 -7.30
CA GLN A 9 5.30 -13.08 -8.75
C GLN A 9 4.63 -11.91 -9.47
N GLN A 10 3.41 -11.54 -9.09
CA GLN A 10 2.75 -10.34 -9.61
C GLN A 10 3.54 -9.08 -9.28
N LEU A 11 4.08 -8.98 -8.06
CA LEU A 11 4.89 -7.85 -7.61
C LEU A 11 6.19 -7.68 -8.40
N VAL A 12 6.92 -8.79 -8.59
CA VAL A 12 8.16 -8.79 -9.36
C VAL A 12 7.88 -8.44 -10.82
N LYS A 13 6.75 -8.90 -11.36
CA LYS A 13 6.33 -8.58 -12.72
C LYS A 13 5.99 -7.10 -12.89
N ASP A 14 5.27 -6.51 -11.95
CA ASP A 14 4.91 -5.10 -12.00
C ASP A 14 6.14 -4.19 -11.83
N LEU A 15 7.04 -4.53 -10.92
CA LEU A 15 8.23 -3.72 -10.62
C LEU A 15 9.37 -3.87 -11.64
N TYR A 16 9.76 -5.10 -11.97
CA TYR A 16 10.98 -5.36 -12.73
C TYR A 16 10.73 -5.72 -14.20
N LEU A 17 9.50 -6.10 -14.55
CA LEU A 17 9.13 -6.53 -15.91
C LEU A 17 8.13 -5.59 -16.60
N GLY A 18 7.72 -4.49 -15.93
CA GLY A 18 6.86 -3.46 -16.52
C GLY A 18 5.44 -3.91 -16.86
N GLY A 19 4.93 -4.98 -16.23
CA GLY A 19 3.53 -5.40 -16.32
C GLY A 19 3.06 -5.95 -17.69
N SER A 20 3.98 -6.32 -18.60
CA SER A 20 3.62 -6.81 -19.94
C SER A 20 2.97 -8.19 -19.89
N ASP A 21 1.70 -8.29 -20.29
CA ASP A 21 0.91 -9.54 -20.36
C ASP A 21 0.93 -10.17 -21.77
N ARG A 22 2.06 -10.06 -22.48
CA ARG A 22 2.24 -10.78 -23.75
C ARG A 22 2.49 -12.26 -23.44
N GLY A 23 1.48 -13.10 -23.69
CA GLY A 23 1.43 -14.50 -23.27
C GLY A 23 2.54 -15.45 -23.75
N TYR A 24 3.58 -14.95 -24.43
CA TYR A 24 4.72 -15.74 -24.92
C TYR A 24 5.91 -15.80 -23.93
N ASP A 25 6.01 -14.88 -22.96
CA ASP A 25 7.19 -14.79 -22.09
C ASP A 25 6.97 -15.33 -20.66
N LYS A 26 5.84 -16.03 -20.41
CA LYS A 26 5.46 -16.50 -19.06
C LYS A 26 6.50 -17.39 -18.37
N LEU A 27 7.28 -18.15 -19.14
CA LEU A 27 8.36 -19.00 -18.60
C LEU A 27 9.59 -18.18 -18.24
N GLU A 28 9.90 -17.13 -19.02
CA GLU A 28 10.98 -16.20 -18.72
C GLU A 28 10.63 -15.30 -17.52
N ASP A 29 9.39 -14.81 -17.46
CA ASP A 29 8.84 -14.09 -16.31
C ASP A 29 8.94 -14.91 -15.03
N LEU A 30 8.57 -16.20 -15.11
CA LEU A 30 8.67 -17.13 -13.98
C LEU A 30 10.13 -17.38 -13.58
N ALA A 31 11.02 -17.59 -14.55
CA ALA A 31 12.43 -17.81 -14.29
C ALA A 31 13.10 -16.58 -13.67
N LEU A 32 12.73 -15.37 -14.12
CA LEU A 32 13.22 -14.13 -13.55
C LEU A 32 12.65 -13.90 -12.15
N ALA A 33 11.36 -14.14 -11.92
CA ALA A 33 10.76 -14.07 -10.60
C ALA A 33 11.45 -15.01 -9.60
N LEU A 34 11.75 -16.25 -10.01
CA LEU A 34 12.52 -17.19 -9.20
C LEU A 34 13.95 -16.73 -8.95
N LYS A 35 14.59 -16.07 -9.94
CA LYS A 35 15.94 -15.51 -9.80
C LYS A 35 15.94 -14.32 -8.83
N VAL A 36 14.92 -13.46 -8.89
CA VAL A 36 14.73 -12.34 -7.96
C VAL A 36 14.46 -12.86 -6.56
N GLU A 37 13.58 -13.85 -6.37
CA GLU A 37 13.32 -14.45 -5.05
C GLU A 37 14.53 -15.18 -4.44
N ARG A 38 15.50 -15.63 -5.26
CA ARG A 38 16.77 -16.20 -4.77
C ARG A 38 17.73 -15.14 -4.24
N VAL A 39 17.58 -13.88 -4.66
CA VAL A 39 18.46 -12.77 -4.28
C VAL A 39 17.80 -11.86 -3.26
N LEU A 40 16.49 -11.66 -3.36
CA LEU A 40 15.67 -10.80 -2.53
C LEU A 40 14.65 -11.63 -1.75
N THR A 41 14.55 -11.35 -0.45
CA THR A 41 13.51 -11.93 0.38
C THR A 41 12.15 -11.33 0.04
N LYS A 42 11.05 -12.07 0.31
CA LYS A 42 9.67 -11.56 0.13
C LYS A 42 9.42 -10.21 0.80
N ARG A 43 10.11 -9.94 1.91
CA ARG A 43 10.04 -8.65 2.62
C ARG A 43 10.72 -7.52 1.86
N GLN A 44 11.86 -7.78 1.21
CA GLN A 44 12.54 -6.81 0.36
C GLN A 44 11.76 -6.52 -0.91
N ILE A 45 11.19 -7.54 -1.56
CA ILE A 45 10.34 -7.34 -2.75
C ILE A 45 9.11 -6.49 -2.39
N MET A 46 8.51 -6.72 -1.22
CA MET A 46 7.42 -5.87 -0.72
C MET A 46 7.88 -4.45 -0.35
N ALA A 47 9.07 -4.30 0.23
CA ALA A 47 9.62 -2.98 0.55
C ALA A 47 9.93 -2.16 -0.70
N ASP A 48 10.51 -2.79 -1.73
CA ASP A 48 10.77 -2.18 -3.03
C ASP A 48 9.46 -1.77 -3.70
N TYR A 49 8.44 -2.64 -3.65
CA TYR A 49 7.09 -2.28 -4.11
C TYR A 49 6.55 -1.03 -3.43
N LEU A 50 6.51 -1.04 -2.10
CA LEU A 50 6.01 0.09 -1.32
C LEU A 50 6.86 1.35 -1.52
N SER A 51 8.08 1.25 -2.04
CA SER A 51 8.94 2.39 -2.38
C SER A 51 8.69 2.93 -3.78
N GLU A 52 8.29 2.08 -4.72
CA GLU A 52 8.03 2.47 -6.11
C GLU A 52 6.58 2.86 -6.41
N ILE A 53 5.60 2.39 -5.64
CA ILE A 53 4.20 2.68 -5.92
C ILE A 53 3.91 4.18 -5.95
N THR A 54 3.13 4.58 -6.95
CA THR A 54 2.68 5.96 -7.07
C THR A 54 1.66 6.24 -5.97
N THR A 55 2.06 7.08 -5.04
CA THR A 55 1.18 7.64 -4.03
C THR A 55 0.75 9.02 -4.52
N GLY A 56 -0.41 9.54 -4.10
CA GLY A 56 -0.94 10.82 -4.60
C GLY A 56 0.09 11.96 -4.56
N LEU A 57 -0.16 13.05 -5.30
CA LEU A 57 0.73 14.22 -5.43
C LEU A 57 2.03 14.00 -6.24
N GLY A 58 2.07 12.99 -7.12
CA GLY A 58 3.25 12.73 -7.97
C GLY A 58 4.47 12.21 -7.20
N ARG A 59 4.26 11.73 -5.96
CA ARG A 59 5.31 11.18 -5.11
C ARG A 59 5.31 9.65 -5.22
N ARG A 60 6.50 9.08 -5.35
CA ARG A 60 6.70 7.63 -5.33
C ARG A 60 7.03 7.20 -3.91
N GLY A 61 6.37 6.13 -3.47
CA GLY A 61 6.67 5.46 -2.22
C GLY A 61 5.80 5.88 -1.04
N VAL A 62 5.43 4.86 -0.25
CA VAL A 62 4.55 4.95 0.92
C VAL A 62 5.15 5.83 2.02
N THR A 63 6.47 5.87 2.16
CA THR A 63 7.16 6.77 3.10
C THR A 63 6.96 8.24 2.72
N ALA A 64 7.08 8.57 1.43
CA ALA A 64 6.89 9.94 0.95
C ALA A 64 5.42 10.38 1.09
N ALA A 65 4.47 9.45 0.90
CA ALA A 65 3.05 9.67 1.12
C ALA A 65 2.71 9.89 2.59
N ALA A 66 3.29 9.09 3.49
CA ALA A 66 3.11 9.23 4.92
C ALA A 66 3.55 10.61 5.41
N CYS A 67 4.72 11.07 4.94
CA CYS A 67 5.19 12.42 5.19
C CYS A 67 4.29 13.49 4.56
N ALA A 68 3.78 13.26 3.34
CA ALA A 68 2.92 14.22 2.64
C ALA A 68 1.56 14.42 3.33
N PHE A 69 0.88 13.32 3.67
CA PHE A 69 -0.48 13.36 4.20
C PHE A 69 -0.51 13.55 5.72
N PHE A 70 0.40 12.91 6.46
CA PHE A 70 0.34 12.81 7.92
C PHE A 70 1.50 13.48 8.66
N ARG A 71 2.52 13.97 7.93
CA ARG A 71 3.74 14.55 8.52
C ARG A 71 4.36 13.66 9.61
N ALA A 72 4.33 12.35 9.37
CA ALA A 72 4.78 11.34 10.31
C ALA A 72 5.55 10.24 9.57
N PRO A 73 6.57 9.64 10.21
CA PRO A 73 7.22 8.45 9.67
C PRO A 73 6.23 7.27 9.67
N LEU A 74 6.46 6.27 8.81
CA LEU A 74 5.60 5.08 8.72
C LEU A 74 5.34 4.43 10.07
N GLN A 75 6.37 4.29 10.90
CA GLN A 75 6.28 3.67 12.23
C GLN A 75 5.35 4.42 13.21
N GLY A 76 5.05 5.69 12.92
CA GLY A 76 4.18 6.53 13.73
C GLY A 76 2.72 6.55 13.25
N LEU A 77 2.37 5.77 12.23
CA LEU A 77 1.02 5.76 11.66
C LEU A 77 0.05 4.89 12.46
N SER A 78 -1.19 5.38 12.58
CA SER A 78 -2.31 4.60 13.10
C SER A 78 -2.79 3.56 12.09
N ILE A 79 -3.60 2.60 12.55
CA ILE A 79 -4.27 1.62 11.67
C ILE A 79 -5.13 2.33 10.61
N GLY A 80 -5.83 3.41 11.00
CA GLY A 80 -6.63 4.21 10.08
C GLY A 80 -5.80 4.91 9.01
N GLN A 81 -4.63 5.43 9.38
CA GLN A 81 -3.70 6.07 8.45
C GLN A 81 -3.08 5.04 7.49
N TYR A 82 -2.69 3.86 7.96
CA TYR A 82 -2.23 2.77 7.10
C TYR A 82 -3.31 2.31 6.10
N ALA A 83 -4.55 2.13 6.57
CA ALA A 83 -5.66 1.73 5.73
C ALA A 83 -6.00 2.79 4.67
N LEU A 84 -5.91 4.08 5.03
CA LEU A 84 -6.07 5.17 4.09
C LEU A 84 -4.96 5.16 3.03
N LEU A 85 -3.70 5.02 3.46
CA LEU A 85 -2.55 5.00 2.56
C LEU A 85 -2.62 3.82 1.57
N ALA A 86 -3.02 2.63 2.04
CA ALA A 86 -3.29 1.47 1.19
C ALA A 86 -4.50 1.65 0.26
N GLY A 87 -5.49 2.46 0.66
CA GLY A 87 -6.63 2.82 -0.18
C GLY A 87 -6.24 3.76 -1.32
N VAL A 88 -5.39 4.76 -1.03
CA VAL A 88 -4.95 5.79 -1.98
C VAL A 88 -4.16 5.18 -3.14
N THR A 89 -3.32 4.18 -2.88
CA THR A 89 -2.46 3.57 -3.91
C THR A 89 -3.23 2.92 -5.05
N GLN A 90 -4.49 2.52 -4.83
CA GLN A 90 -5.34 1.95 -5.88
C GLN A 90 -5.74 3.00 -6.94
N ALA A 91 -6.09 4.20 -6.51
CA ALA A 91 -6.46 5.30 -7.40
C ALA A 91 -6.04 6.64 -6.77
N PRO A 92 -4.75 7.01 -6.92
CA PRO A 92 -4.17 8.15 -6.20
C PRO A 92 -4.90 9.46 -6.45
N SER A 93 -5.39 9.69 -7.68
CA SER A 93 -6.13 10.91 -8.04
C SER A 93 -7.55 10.96 -7.46
N ASN A 94 -8.21 9.80 -7.31
CA ASN A 94 -9.61 9.74 -6.88
C ASN A 94 -9.73 9.74 -5.36
N TYR A 95 -8.81 9.06 -4.69
CA TYR A 95 -8.82 8.87 -3.24
C TYR A 95 -7.85 9.80 -2.51
N ASP A 96 -7.27 10.79 -3.19
CA ASP A 96 -6.42 11.79 -2.53
C ASP A 96 -7.22 12.48 -1.41
N PRO A 97 -6.81 12.32 -0.13
CA PRO A 97 -7.54 12.89 0.99
C PRO A 97 -7.49 14.42 1.03
N THR A 98 -6.59 15.06 0.27
CA THR A 98 -6.50 16.53 0.14
C THR A 98 -7.44 17.09 -0.93
N VAL A 99 -7.89 16.24 -1.87
CA VAL A 99 -8.81 16.61 -2.96
C VAL A 99 -10.22 16.14 -2.65
N ASN A 100 -10.38 14.84 -2.31
CA ASN A 100 -11.67 14.18 -2.08
C ASN A 100 -11.68 13.45 -0.71
N PRO A 101 -11.79 14.18 0.41
CA PRO A 101 -11.72 13.60 1.75
C PRO A 101 -12.84 12.58 2.03
N GLU A 102 -14.02 12.76 1.44
CA GLU A 102 -15.13 11.80 1.61
C GLU A 102 -14.85 10.47 0.91
N ALA A 103 -14.43 10.52 -0.37
CA ALA A 103 -14.04 9.32 -1.12
C ALA A 103 -12.87 8.58 -0.45
N ALA A 104 -11.90 9.34 0.08
CA ALA A 104 -10.80 8.80 0.87
C ALA A 104 -11.27 8.10 2.15
N ARG A 105 -12.26 8.66 2.85
CA ARG A 105 -12.88 8.07 4.06
C ARG A 105 -13.58 6.75 3.74
N GLU A 106 -14.39 6.74 2.70
CA GLU A 106 -15.10 5.53 2.27
C GLU A 106 -14.10 4.44 1.88
N ARG A 107 -13.07 4.82 1.12
CA ARG A 107 -12.03 3.88 0.71
C ARG A 107 -11.27 3.31 1.91
N ARG A 108 -10.90 4.14 2.89
CA ARG A 108 -10.32 3.68 4.16
C ARG A 108 -11.23 2.66 4.85
N SER A 109 -12.54 2.94 4.90
CA SER A 109 -13.52 2.05 5.53
C SER A 109 -13.57 0.67 4.86
N GLN A 110 -13.50 0.64 3.52
CA GLN A 110 -13.44 -0.60 2.74
C GLN A 110 -12.17 -1.41 3.06
N VAL A 111 -11.01 -0.74 3.14
CA VAL A 111 -9.75 -1.39 3.50
C VAL A 111 -9.80 -1.95 4.92
N LEU A 112 -10.33 -1.20 5.89
CA LEU A 112 -10.50 -1.67 7.27
C LEU A 112 -11.45 -2.86 7.37
N ALA A 113 -12.52 -2.87 6.59
CA ALA A 113 -13.44 -4.02 6.53
C ALA A 113 -12.75 -5.26 5.97
N ALA A 114 -11.91 -5.11 4.93
CA ALA A 114 -11.10 -6.21 4.41
C ALA A 114 -10.07 -6.71 5.45
N MET A 115 -9.37 -5.79 6.12
CA MET A 115 -8.42 -6.14 7.20
C MET A 115 -9.11 -6.89 8.35
N GLN A 116 -10.36 -6.52 8.68
CA GLN A 116 -11.14 -7.23 9.69
C GLN A 116 -11.53 -8.63 9.20
N ALA A 117 -12.02 -8.76 7.96
CA ALA A 117 -12.42 -10.03 7.38
C ALA A 117 -11.24 -11.02 7.30
N ASP A 118 -10.05 -10.52 7.00
CA ASP A 118 -8.81 -11.30 6.94
C ASP A 118 -8.17 -11.52 8.33
N GLY A 119 -8.73 -10.94 9.39
CA GLY A 119 -8.28 -11.14 10.78
C GLY A 119 -7.06 -10.32 11.21
N TYR A 120 -6.64 -9.32 10.42
CA TYR A 120 -5.53 -8.42 10.79
C TYR A 120 -5.91 -7.42 11.90
N VAL A 121 -7.19 -7.07 12.02
CA VAL A 121 -7.71 -6.16 13.05
C VAL A 121 -9.03 -6.68 13.63
N THR A 122 -9.31 -6.33 14.88
CA THR A 122 -10.59 -6.58 15.52
C THR A 122 -11.66 -5.59 15.05
N ALA A 123 -12.94 -5.94 15.20
CA ALA A 123 -14.06 -5.04 14.91
C ALA A 123 -13.96 -3.72 15.70
N ALA A 124 -13.51 -3.78 16.96
CA ALA A 124 -13.30 -2.59 17.79
C ALA A 124 -12.18 -1.69 17.24
N GLN A 125 -11.07 -2.28 16.79
CA GLN A 125 -9.98 -1.52 16.16
C GLN A 125 -10.42 -0.90 14.82
N ALA A 126 -11.18 -1.63 14.00
CA ALA A 126 -11.71 -1.12 12.74
C ALA A 126 -12.70 0.04 12.97
N GLN A 127 -13.56 -0.05 13.98
CA GLN A 127 -14.47 1.04 14.35
C GLN A 127 -13.71 2.27 14.88
N ALA A 128 -12.73 2.07 15.76
CA ALA A 128 -11.88 3.15 16.26
C ALA A 128 -11.13 3.86 15.12
N ALA A 129 -10.52 3.09 14.22
CA ALA A 129 -9.83 3.62 13.04
C ALA A 129 -10.77 4.37 12.06
N ASN A 130 -12.04 3.96 11.97
CA ASN A 130 -13.05 4.66 11.17
C ASN A 130 -13.53 5.97 11.80
N ALA A 131 -13.42 6.10 13.13
CA ALA A 131 -13.73 7.33 13.84
C ALA A 131 -12.62 8.37 13.76
N GLU A 132 -11.38 7.95 13.42
CA GLU A 132 -10.26 8.87 13.23
C GLU A 132 -10.51 9.85 12.06
N PRO A 133 -10.04 11.10 12.16
CA PRO A 133 -10.02 12.03 11.03
C PRO A 133 -9.29 11.45 9.82
N VAL A 134 -9.76 11.77 8.60
CA VAL A 134 -9.12 11.30 7.35
C VAL A 134 -7.73 11.91 7.20
N LEU A 135 -7.63 13.21 7.47
CA LEU A 135 -6.36 13.91 7.60
C LEU A 135 -6.19 14.34 9.04
N ASP A 136 -5.54 13.50 9.84
CA ASP A 136 -4.90 13.97 11.05
C ASP A 136 -3.45 14.29 10.72
N ARG A 137 -3.12 15.59 10.67
CA ARG A 137 -1.76 16.06 10.39
C ARG A 137 -0.80 15.80 11.54
N GLY A 138 -1.30 15.34 12.70
CA GLY A 138 -0.54 15.16 13.91
C GLY A 138 0.09 16.48 14.40
N LEU A 139 0.33 16.59 15.70
CA LEU A 139 1.26 17.61 16.18
C LEU A 139 2.63 17.26 15.59
N GLY A 140 3.11 18.05 14.63
CA GLY A 140 4.27 17.76 13.78
C GLY A 140 5.36 16.95 14.47
N ARG A 141 5.43 15.65 14.15
CA ARG A 141 6.44 14.75 14.70
C ARG A 141 7.69 14.86 13.82
N PRO A 142 8.84 15.28 14.36
CA PRO A 142 10.06 15.40 13.57
C PRO A 142 10.45 14.03 13.00
N GLY A 143 10.86 13.99 11.73
CA GLY A 143 11.15 12.74 11.00
C GLY A 143 10.67 12.71 9.55
N CYS A 144 9.96 13.77 9.15
CA CYS A 144 9.77 14.28 7.81
C CYS A 144 10.18 15.77 7.83
#